data_AF-A0A3S0UYC6-F1
#
_entry.id   AF-A0A3S0UYC6-F1
#
_cell.length_a   1.000
_cell.length_b   1.000
_cell.length_c   1.000
_cell.angle_alpha   90.00
_cell.angle_beta   90.00
_cell.angle_gamma   90.00
#
_symmetry.space_group_name_H-M   'P 1'
#
loop_
_entity.id
_entity.type
_entity.pdbx_description
1 polymer ?
#
loop_
_entity_poly.entity_id
_entity_poly.type
_entity_poly.pdbx_seq_one_letter_code
_entity_poly.pdbx_strand_id
1 'polypeptide(L)' 'MLKPLLPEGETLRRAFAWLSEQPGSCTPRQVEQASLRFDLAPCDEEFLLRQFVHHRGTASDAPAVDEATSAR' A
#
# COMPACT_ATOMS: atom_id res chain seq x y z
N MET A 1 7.06 -17.42 29.05
CA MET A 1 7.31 -16.26 28.16
C MET A 1 5.97 -15.87 27.55
N LEU A 2 5.38 -14.77 28.01
CA LEU A 2 4.08 -14.30 27.52
C LEU A 2 4.29 -13.66 26.14
N LYS A 3 3.83 -14.33 25.08
CA LYS A 3 3.68 -13.69 23.77
C LYS A 3 2.69 -12.54 23.95
N PRO A 4 3.01 -11.30 23.57
CA PRO A 4 2.01 -10.25 23.56
C PRO A 4 0.84 -10.73 22.71
N LEU A 5 -0.39 -10.56 23.22
CA LEU A 5 -1.67 -10.90 22.57
C LEU A 5 -1.95 -10.00 21.36
N LEU A 6 -0.90 -9.50 20.71
CA LEU A 6 -1.03 -8.75 19.48
C LEU A 6 -1.51 -9.75 18.43
N PRO A 7 -2.66 -9.48 17.78
CA PRO A 7 -3.13 -10.34 16.72
C PRO A 7 -2.07 -10.39 15.62
N GLU A 8 -1.99 -11.52 14.93
CA GLU A 8 -1.05 -11.70 13.83
C GLU A 8 -1.21 -10.55 12.82
N GLY A 9 -0.08 -9.98 12.39
CA GLY A 9 -0.04 -8.85 11.46
C GLY A 9 -0.48 -7.50 12.02
N GLU A 10 -0.46 -7.28 13.34
CA GLU A 10 -0.72 -5.93 13.90
C GLU A 10 0.33 -4.89 13.46
N THR A 11 1.61 -5.27 13.36
CA THR A 11 2.68 -4.38 12.88
C THR A 11 2.39 -3.88 11.47
N LEU A 12 1.98 -4.77 10.56
CA LEU A 12 1.55 -4.44 9.20
C LEU A 12 0.35 -3.48 9.19
N ARG A 13 -0.68 -3.75 10.02
CA ARG A 13 -1.86 -2.89 10.10
C ARG A 13 -1.53 -1.48 10.60
N ARG A 14 -0.65 -1.37 11.60
CA ARG A 14 -0.16 -0.07 12.11
C ARG A 14 0.66 0.68 11.06
N ALA A 15 1.53 -0.03 10.34
CA ALA A 15 2.29 0.54 9.23
C ALA A 15 1.39 1.05 8.10
N PHE A 16 0.37 0.26 7.73
CA PHE A 16 -0.60 0.61 6.70
C PHE A 16 -1.40 1.86 7.07
N ALA A 17 -1.90 1.93 8.32
CA ALA A 17 -2.63 3.10 8.82
C ALA A 17 -1.73 4.34 8.76
N TRP A 18 -0.50 4.23 9.24
CA TRP A 18 0.46 5.32 9.24
C TRP A 18 0.82 5.81 7.82
N LEU A 19 0.93 4.90 6.85
CA LEU A 19 1.14 5.24 5.44
C LEU A 19 -0.08 5.94 4.84
N SER A 20 -1.29 5.50 5.20
CA SER A 20 -2.54 6.10 4.73
C SER A 20 -2.77 7.51 5.27
N GLU A 21 -2.21 7.84 6.44
CA GLU A 21 -2.23 9.18 7.02
C GLU A 21 -1.22 10.13 6.37
N GLN A 22 -0.27 9.64 5.56
CA GLN A 22 0.71 10.49 4.91
C GLN A 22 0.04 11.38 3.85
N PRO A 23 0.21 12.72 3.91
CA PRO A 23 -0.33 13.59 2.90
C PRO A 23 0.43 13.40 1.58
N GLY A 24 -0.28 12.97 0.54
CA GLY A 24 0.24 12.89 -0.83
C GLY A 24 0.42 11.47 -1.35
N SER A 25 1.34 11.31 -2.30
CA SER A 25 1.58 10.02 -2.95
C SER A 25 2.51 9.18 -2.08
N CYS A 26 2.05 8.00 -1.66
CA CYS A 26 2.90 7.05 -0.94
C CYS A 26 4.12 6.68 -1.80
N THR A 27 5.30 7.04 -1.33
CA THR A 27 6.58 6.77 -2.00
C THR A 27 7.25 5.52 -1.40
N PRO A 28 8.11 4.82 -2.15
CA PRO A 28 8.87 3.69 -1.61
C PRO A 28 9.68 4.08 -0.36
N ARG A 29 10.14 5.34 -0.28
CA ARG A 29 10.83 5.87 0.90
C ARG A 29 9.95 5.90 2.15
N GLN A 30 8.67 6.22 2.02
CA GLN A 30 7.75 6.17 3.16
C GLN A 30 7.49 4.73 3.60
N VAL A 31 7.43 3.78 2.66
CA VAL A 31 7.31 2.36 2.98
C VAL A 31 8.54 1.86 3.75
N GLU A 32 9.75 2.22 3.32
CA GLU A 32 11.00 1.92 4.05
C GLU A 32 10.98 2.52 5.46
N GLN A 33 10.52 3.77 5.62
CA GLN A 33 10.37 4.40 6.93
C GLN A 33 9.35 3.66 7.81
N ALA A 34 8.26 3.16 7.23
CA ALA A 34 7.28 2.35 7.95
C ALA A 34 7.88 1.00 8.36
N SER A 35 8.67 0.35 7.50
CA SER A 35 9.39 -0.89 7.83
C SER A 35 10.29 -0.72 9.04
N LEU A 36 11.12 0.32 9.05
CA LEU A 36 12.03 0.60 10.17
C LEU A 36 11.28 0.99 11.44
N ARG A 37 10.14 1.67 11.33
CA ARG A 37 9.37 2.15 12.48
C ARG A 37 8.55 1.06 13.15
N PHE A 38 7.99 0.14 12.37
CA PHE A 38 7.07 -0.89 12.85
C PHE A 38 7.68 -2.29 12.88
N ASP A 39 8.98 -2.41 12.57
CA ASP A 39 9.73 -3.67 12.51
C ASP A 39 9.03 -4.68 11.59
N LEU A 40 8.77 -4.25 10.35
CA LEU A 40 8.10 -5.08 9.36
C LEU A 40 9.01 -6.20 8.89
N ALA A 41 8.43 -7.37 8.68
CA ALA A 41 9.13 -8.44 7.98
C ALA A 41 9.37 -8.03 6.51
N PRO A 42 10.42 -8.55 5.85
CA PRO A 42 10.67 -8.26 4.43
C PRO A 42 9.47 -8.64 3.53
N CYS A 43 8.67 -9.63 3.92
CA CYS A 43 7.43 -9.97 3.23
C CYS A 43 6.36 -8.87 3.35
N ASP A 44 6.26 -8.23 4.51
CA ASP A 44 5.29 -7.16 4.77
C ASP A 44 5.68 -5.87 4.04
N GLU A 45 6.98 -5.55 4.01
CA GLU A 45 7.51 -4.43 3.21
C GLU A 45 7.17 -4.59 1.73
N GLU A 46 7.45 -5.78 1.17
CA GLU A 46 7.18 -6.05 -0.23
C GLU A 46 5.68 -5.95 -0.55
N PHE A 47 4.83 -6.40 0.36
CA PHE A 47 3.38 -6.21 0.26
C PHE A 47 3.00 -4.72 0.18
N LEU A 48 3.56 -3.89 1.07
CA LEU A 48 3.29 -2.44 1.08
C LEU A 48 3.81 -1.75 -0.19
N LEU A 49 5.00 -2.13 -0.69
CA LEU A 49 5.54 -1.61 -1.95
C LEU A 49 4.63 -1.96 -3.13
N ARG A 50 4.16 -3.21 -3.22
CA ARG A 50 3.20 -3.65 -4.24
C ARG A 50 1.90 -2.84 -4.19
N GLN A 51 1.41 -2.54 -3.00
CA GLN A 51 0.09 -1.95 -2.84
C GLN A 51 0.04 -0.43 -2.91
N PHE A 52 1.09 0.26 -2.44
CA PHE A 52 1.14 1.72 -2.48
C PHE A 52 1.92 2.27 -3.68
N VAL A 53 2.96 1.57 -4.13
CA VAL A 53 3.85 2.05 -5.19
C VAL A 53 3.45 1.48 -6.55
N HIS A 54 3.24 0.17 -6.65
CA HIS A 54 2.98 -0.49 -7.93
C HIS A 54 1.51 -0.40 -8.39
N HIS A 55 0.54 -0.49 -7.47
CA HIS A 55 -0.89 -0.32 -7.81
C HIS A 55 -1.26 1.09 -8.29
N ARG A 56 -0.42 2.08 -8.01
CA ARG A 56 -0.64 3.45 -8.52
C ARG A 56 -0.41 3.58 -10.03
N GLY A 57 0.19 2.56 -10.66
CA GLY A 57 0.30 2.47 -12.12
C GLY A 57 -1.00 2.03 -12.82
N THR A 58 -1.97 1.46 -12.10
CA THR A 58 -3.23 0.94 -12.69
C THR A 58 -4.47 1.76 -12.33
N ALA A 59 -4.41 2.62 -11.29
CA ALA A 59 -5.53 3.51 -10.96
C ALA A 59 -5.72 4.69 -11.93
N SER A 60 -4.83 4.85 -12.92
CA SER A 60 -5.02 5.76 -14.07
C SER A 60 -5.34 5.01 -15.36
N ASP A 61 -5.55 3.69 -15.30
CA ASP A 61 -6.13 2.90 -16.38
C ASP A 61 -7.59 2.58 -15.98
N ALA A 62 -8.40 3.63 -15.91
CA ALA A 62 -9.77 3.42 -16.33
C ALA A 62 -9.66 3.00 -17.79
N PRO A 63 -10.21 1.84 -18.23
CA PRO A 63 -10.35 1.64 -19.66
C PRO A 63 -11.18 2.83 -20.13
N ALA A 64 -10.56 3.71 -20.92
CA ALA A 64 -11.30 4.67 -21.72
C ALA A 64 -12.27 3.80 -22.51
N VAL A 65 -13.51 3.74 -22.03
CA VAL A 65 -14.59 3.08 -22.72
C VAL A 65 -14.68 3.83 -24.04
N ASP A 66 -14.17 3.16 -25.07
CA ASP A 66 -14.26 3.55 -26.46
C ASP A 66 -15.76 3.66 -26.78
N GLU A 67 -16.33 4.84 -26.57
CA GLU A 67 -17.66 5.18 -27.05
C GLU A 67 -17.55 5.50 -28.55
N ALA A 68 -17.12 4.51 -29.33
CA ALA A 68 -17.42 4.42 -30.75
C ALA A 68 -18.88 3.95 -30.90
N THR A 69 -19.83 4.77 -30.43
CA THR A 69 -21.22 4.64 -30.84
C THR A 69 -21.66 5.96 -31.44
N SER A 70 -21.71 6.00 -32.77
CA SER A 70 -22.96 6.21 -33.50
C SER A 70 -22.58 6.63 -34.91
N ALA A 71 -22.58 5.63 -35.79
CA ALA A 71 -22.87 5.86 -37.18
C ALA A 71 -24.23 6.57 -37.27
N ARG A 72 -24.26 7.79 -37.79
CA ARG A 72 -25.42 8.41 -38.42
C ARG A 72 -25.02 9.55 -39.32
#